data_AF-A0A8S3BES7-F1
#
_entry.id   AF-A0A8S3BES7-F1
#
_cell.length_a   1.000
_cell.length_b   1.000
_cell.length_c   1.000
_cell.angle_alpha   90.00
_cell.angle_beta   90.00
_cell.angle_gamma   90.00
#
_symmetry.space_group_name_H-M   'P 1'
#
loop_
_entity.id
_entity.type
_entity.pdbx_description
1 polymer ?
#
loop_
_entity_poly.entity_id
_entity_poly.type
_entity_poly.pdbx_seq_one_letter_code
_entity_poly.pdbx_strand_id
1 'polypeptide(L)'
;LIELRSKFNHNLVKSDICPHDKQNYRSCEKLCAAIECLQEINDSHATVVYLSIIRCIIIAFIDPSTPTATRIYYAWLAVFVCRLWRTWLNLVPKQDFNDRISQMANHSDIAKDKFKQKTTKKCFFITSTAFLCIELNAHNLTYLTLLVAEDQLPLETLKVSLFNSQTCENFFRLSRSMSGTFSTSVNFSVQQFLNRQEKISFLNSIKTQSNSSYPSSKFVFPSHHKTQQNHKYSTIQPEKITKQQVQVQVDRAFKDAVTLLLPLGIEDVLKEAHIVTMNQVNQHIRNDLYKSTKKANFFIPMTIDECTNESDSDSEESTSQDDDENQSNGLYSWNDDDSMENDIEDNNGINLLPQTTNTSLQSMKGVRDTINPELKDSYFLVNIDGKRKYLHKNTAIWYMTDEKQKLSSDRLKRVMEN
;
A
#
# COMPACT_ATOMS: atom_id res chain seq x y z
N LEU A 1 -5.92 -24.73 -11.28
CA LEU A 1 -4.80 -24.29 -12.16
C LEU A 1 -3.47 -24.94 -11.77
N ILE A 2 -2.91 -24.62 -10.60
CA ILE A 2 -1.55 -25.05 -10.18
C ILE A 2 -1.37 -26.59 -10.19
N GLU A 3 -2.41 -27.34 -9.83
CA GLU A 3 -2.34 -28.81 -9.76
C GLU A 3 -2.72 -29.49 -11.09
N LEU A 4 -3.38 -28.77 -11.99
CA LEU A 4 -4.00 -29.33 -13.21
C LEU A 4 -3.22 -29.00 -14.49
N ARG A 5 -2.36 -27.97 -14.46
CA ARG A 5 -1.59 -27.51 -15.62
C ARG A 5 -0.10 -27.52 -15.30
N SER A 6 0.71 -27.65 -16.35
CA SER A 6 2.17 -27.61 -16.22
C SER A 6 2.64 -26.23 -15.74
N LYS A 7 3.59 -26.22 -14.79
CA LYS A 7 4.25 -25.00 -14.29
C LYS A 7 4.86 -24.17 -15.42
N PHE A 8 5.29 -24.79 -16.51
CA PHE A 8 5.85 -24.08 -17.66
C PHE A 8 4.85 -23.13 -18.34
N ASN A 9 3.55 -23.41 -18.22
CA ASN A 9 2.50 -22.61 -18.87
C ASN A 9 2.10 -21.41 -18.01
N HIS A 10 1.94 -21.62 -16.69
CA HIS A 10 1.41 -20.58 -15.80
C HIS A 10 2.46 -19.92 -14.88
N ASN A 11 3.63 -20.55 -14.69
CA ASN A 11 4.75 -20.07 -13.86
C ASN A 11 4.41 -19.76 -12.38
N LEU A 12 3.30 -20.30 -11.88
CA LEU A 12 2.87 -20.17 -10.48
C LEU A 12 3.40 -21.31 -9.62
N VAL A 13 3.65 -21.03 -8.35
CA VAL A 13 3.91 -22.02 -7.30
C VAL A 13 2.94 -21.82 -6.13
N LYS A 14 2.80 -22.83 -5.26
CA LYS A 14 1.87 -22.77 -4.11
C LYS A 14 2.14 -21.56 -3.19
N SER A 15 3.39 -21.13 -3.06
CA SER A 15 3.74 -19.93 -2.28
C SER A 15 3.21 -18.63 -2.89
N ASP A 16 2.95 -18.58 -4.21
CA ASP A 16 2.44 -17.37 -4.87
C ASP A 16 0.96 -17.09 -4.52
N ILE A 17 0.24 -18.07 -3.97
CA ILE A 17 -1.15 -17.94 -3.50
C ILE A 17 -1.26 -17.98 -1.96
N CYS A 18 -0.14 -17.89 -1.25
CA CYS A 18 -0.11 -17.96 0.20
C CYS A 18 -0.68 -16.66 0.82
N PRO A 19 -1.77 -16.72 1.59
CA PRO A 19 -2.40 -15.54 2.17
C PRO A 19 -1.57 -14.88 3.28
N HIS A 20 -0.54 -15.56 3.83
CA HIS A 20 0.33 -15.00 4.86
C HIS A 20 1.36 -13.99 4.29
N ASP A 21 1.69 -14.08 3.00
CA ASP A 21 2.67 -13.22 2.34
C ASP A 21 1.99 -12.07 1.57
N LYS A 22 1.17 -11.28 2.28
CA LYS A 22 0.31 -10.22 1.69
C LYS A 22 1.09 -9.08 1.02
N GLN A 23 2.40 -8.93 1.29
CA GLN A 23 3.24 -7.83 0.77
C GLN A 23 4.06 -8.24 -0.46
N ASN A 24 3.93 -9.48 -0.94
CA ASN A 24 4.69 -9.97 -2.06
C ASN A 24 4.09 -9.57 -3.40
N TYR A 25 4.49 -8.38 -3.86
CA TYR A 25 4.08 -7.84 -5.16
C TYR A 25 4.45 -8.77 -6.34
N ARG A 26 5.56 -9.52 -6.24
CA ARG A 26 5.99 -10.43 -7.32
C ARG A 26 5.00 -11.58 -7.53
N SER A 27 4.40 -12.08 -6.46
CA SER A 27 3.33 -13.08 -6.56
C SER A 27 2.12 -12.52 -7.31
N CYS A 28 1.75 -11.26 -7.04
CA CYS A 28 0.69 -10.56 -7.75
C CYS A 28 0.97 -10.43 -9.27
N GLU A 29 2.19 -10.06 -9.64
CA GLU A 29 2.60 -9.98 -11.05
C GLU A 29 2.47 -11.33 -11.77
N LYS A 30 2.93 -12.41 -11.13
CA LYS A 30 2.80 -13.75 -11.70
C LYS A 30 1.35 -14.18 -11.85
N LEU A 31 0.49 -13.87 -10.88
CA LEU A 31 -0.94 -14.16 -10.96
C LEU A 31 -1.57 -13.45 -12.16
N CYS A 32 -1.21 -12.19 -12.40
CA CYS A 32 -1.67 -11.44 -13.58
C CYS A 32 -1.15 -12.01 -14.91
N ALA A 33 0.04 -12.61 -14.92
CA ALA A 33 0.58 -13.28 -16.11
C ALA A 33 -0.15 -14.60 -16.43
N ALA A 34 -0.74 -15.25 -15.43
CA ALA A 34 -1.45 -16.53 -15.60
C ALA A 34 -2.90 -16.40 -16.13
N ILE A 35 -3.36 -15.19 -16.49
CA ILE A 35 -4.73 -14.93 -16.96
C ILE A 35 -5.10 -15.82 -18.17
N GLU A 36 -4.20 -15.97 -19.14
CA GLU A 36 -4.45 -16.75 -20.36
C GLU A 36 -4.72 -18.23 -20.03
N CYS A 37 -4.00 -18.79 -19.05
CA CYS A 37 -4.22 -20.14 -18.58
C CYS A 37 -5.54 -20.30 -17.80
N LEU A 38 -6.05 -19.21 -17.20
CA LEU A 38 -7.32 -19.23 -16.47
C LEU A 38 -8.51 -19.25 -17.42
N GLN A 39 -8.44 -18.56 -18.58
CA GLN A 39 -9.54 -18.50 -19.55
C GLN A 39 -10.01 -19.87 -20.05
N GLU A 40 -9.15 -20.89 -20.00
CA GLU A 40 -9.48 -22.27 -20.38
C GLU A 40 -10.22 -23.06 -19.28
N ILE A 41 -10.33 -22.51 -18.07
CA ILE A 41 -10.95 -23.15 -16.92
C ILE A 41 -12.38 -22.63 -16.77
N ASN A 42 -13.35 -23.54 -16.67
CA ASN A 42 -14.76 -23.21 -16.40
C ASN A 42 -14.88 -22.42 -15.08
N ASP A 43 -15.84 -21.50 -15.02
CA ASP A 43 -16.12 -20.64 -13.85
C ASP A 43 -14.96 -19.73 -13.38
N SER A 44 -13.91 -19.56 -14.20
CA SER A 44 -12.78 -18.67 -13.90
C SER A 44 -12.99 -17.22 -14.32
N HIS A 45 -14.05 -16.92 -15.09
CA HIS A 45 -14.25 -15.63 -15.75
C HIS A 45 -14.20 -14.45 -14.78
N ALA A 46 -14.83 -14.55 -13.60
CA ALA A 46 -14.79 -13.48 -12.61
C ALA A 46 -13.37 -13.22 -12.10
N THR A 47 -12.59 -14.28 -11.86
CA THR A 47 -11.18 -14.20 -11.49
C THR A 47 -10.34 -13.58 -12.61
N VAL A 48 -10.59 -13.95 -13.86
CA VAL A 48 -9.94 -13.36 -15.04
C VAL A 48 -10.20 -11.86 -15.11
N VAL A 49 -11.45 -11.42 -14.93
CA VAL A 49 -11.79 -9.99 -14.90
C VAL A 49 -11.09 -9.28 -13.75
N TYR A 50 -11.10 -9.87 -12.55
CA TYR A 50 -10.44 -9.28 -11.39
C TYR A 50 -8.93 -9.09 -11.59
N LEU A 51 -8.24 -10.15 -12.07
CA LEU A 51 -6.81 -10.07 -12.39
C LEU A 51 -6.54 -9.12 -13.56
N SER A 52 -7.47 -8.99 -14.51
CA SER A 52 -7.37 -8.03 -15.61
C SER A 52 -7.39 -6.58 -15.11
N ILE A 53 -8.20 -6.25 -14.10
CA ILE A 53 -8.19 -4.92 -13.46
C ILE A 53 -6.79 -4.62 -12.90
N ILE A 54 -6.21 -5.57 -12.15
CA ILE A 54 -4.88 -5.42 -11.56
C ILE A 54 -3.81 -5.24 -12.66
N ARG A 55 -3.85 -6.09 -13.70
CA ARG A 55 -2.94 -6.00 -14.85
C ARG A 55 -3.05 -4.64 -15.55
N CYS A 56 -4.27 -4.11 -15.72
CA CYS A 56 -4.48 -2.78 -16.30
C CYS A 56 -3.81 -1.68 -15.45
N ILE A 57 -3.93 -1.74 -14.13
CA ILE A 57 -3.30 -0.79 -13.21
C ILE A 57 -1.77 -0.86 -13.32
N ILE A 58 -1.21 -2.07 -13.35
CA ILE A 58 0.24 -2.29 -13.49
C ILE A 58 0.75 -1.68 -14.81
N ILE A 59 0.09 -1.98 -15.93
CA ILE A 59 0.48 -1.47 -17.25
C ILE A 59 0.36 0.07 -17.30
N ALA A 60 -0.71 0.63 -16.73
CA ALA A 60 -0.97 2.06 -16.77
C ALA A 60 0.02 2.87 -15.92
N PHE A 61 0.38 2.40 -14.72
CA PHE A 61 1.06 3.22 -13.72
C PHE A 61 2.45 2.72 -13.29
N ILE A 62 2.79 1.46 -13.54
CA ILE A 62 4.04 0.85 -13.05
C ILE A 62 5.00 0.57 -14.21
N ASP A 63 4.51 -0.04 -15.29
CA ASP A 63 5.35 -0.43 -16.42
C ASP A 63 5.98 0.82 -17.08
N PRO A 64 7.31 0.97 -17.12
CA PRO A 64 7.99 2.12 -17.72
C PRO A 64 7.99 2.09 -19.26
N SER A 65 7.65 0.95 -19.87
CA SER A 65 7.62 0.76 -21.32
C SER A 65 6.29 1.14 -21.96
N THR A 66 5.27 1.49 -21.18
CA THR A 66 3.94 1.82 -21.72
C THR A 66 3.88 3.26 -22.28
N PRO A 67 3.46 3.46 -23.55
CA PRO A 67 3.20 4.78 -24.13
C PRO A 67 2.02 5.51 -23.48
N THR A 68 1.99 6.85 -23.53
CA THR A 68 0.96 7.69 -22.89
C THR A 68 -0.46 7.29 -23.27
N ALA A 69 -0.77 7.14 -24.57
CA ALA A 69 -2.11 6.77 -25.04
C ALA A 69 -2.57 5.43 -24.47
N THR A 70 -1.67 4.45 -24.45
CA THR A 70 -1.93 3.11 -23.91
C THR A 70 -2.17 3.16 -22.40
N ARG A 71 -1.46 4.03 -21.66
CA ARG A 71 -1.72 4.23 -20.21
C ARG A 71 -3.12 4.77 -19.96
N ILE A 72 -3.57 5.76 -20.73
CA ILE A 72 -4.93 6.31 -20.64
C ILE A 72 -5.96 5.21 -20.87
N TYR A 73 -5.78 4.41 -21.93
CA TYR A 73 -6.66 3.29 -22.23
C TYR A 73 -6.78 2.30 -21.05
N TYR A 74 -5.66 1.79 -20.53
CA TYR A 74 -5.70 0.79 -19.45
C TYR A 74 -6.18 1.38 -18.11
N ALA A 75 -5.84 2.64 -17.81
CA ALA A 75 -6.36 3.32 -16.62
C ALA A 75 -7.89 3.42 -16.66
N TRP A 76 -8.45 3.83 -17.80
CA TRP A 76 -9.90 3.95 -17.97
C TRP A 76 -10.61 2.60 -18.10
N LEU A 77 -9.97 1.58 -18.67
CA LEU A 77 -10.52 0.23 -18.72
C LEU A 77 -10.77 -0.31 -17.30
N ALA A 78 -9.78 -0.15 -16.40
CA ALA A 78 -9.94 -0.50 -14.99
C ALA A 78 -11.09 0.27 -14.32
N VAL A 79 -11.18 1.59 -14.55
CA VAL A 79 -12.28 2.41 -14.03
C VAL A 79 -13.63 1.92 -14.50
N PHE A 80 -13.82 1.69 -15.81
CA PHE A 80 -15.12 1.29 -16.35
C PHE A 80 -15.54 -0.09 -15.90
N VAL A 81 -14.62 -1.05 -15.81
CA VAL A 81 -14.91 -2.37 -15.24
C VAL A 81 -15.40 -2.23 -13.79
N CYS A 82 -14.71 -1.43 -12.96
CA CYS A 82 -15.13 -1.19 -11.58
C CYS A 82 -16.48 -0.45 -11.48
N ARG A 83 -16.74 0.54 -12.35
CA ARG A 83 -18.02 1.27 -12.39
C ARG A 83 -19.17 0.33 -12.76
N LEU A 84 -19.01 -0.47 -13.80
CA LEU A 84 -20.01 -1.44 -14.25
C LEU A 84 -20.28 -2.49 -13.18
N TRP A 85 -19.24 -3.04 -12.56
CA TRP A 85 -19.36 -3.98 -11.43
C TRP A 85 -20.11 -3.36 -10.25
N ARG A 86 -19.77 -2.13 -9.84
CA ARG A 86 -20.46 -1.44 -8.75
C ARG A 86 -21.93 -1.16 -9.08
N THR A 87 -22.21 -0.68 -10.29
CA THR A 87 -23.58 -0.41 -10.75
C THR A 87 -24.40 -1.70 -10.74
N TRP A 88 -23.87 -2.79 -11.30
CA TRP A 88 -24.51 -4.10 -11.27
C TRP A 88 -24.88 -4.53 -9.85
N LEU A 89 -23.91 -4.47 -8.93
CA LEU A 89 -24.10 -4.89 -7.54
C LEU A 89 -25.20 -4.07 -6.84
N ASN A 90 -25.30 -2.77 -7.16
CA ASN A 90 -26.34 -1.88 -6.64
C ASN A 90 -27.73 -2.16 -7.22
N LEU A 91 -27.82 -2.61 -8.47
CA LEU A 91 -29.08 -2.86 -9.18
C LEU A 91 -29.69 -4.24 -8.92
N VAL A 92 -28.86 -5.27 -8.71
CA VAL A 92 -29.35 -6.64 -8.46
C VAL A 92 -30.33 -6.62 -7.26
N PRO A 93 -31.53 -7.21 -7.34
CA PRO A 93 -32.44 -7.28 -6.20
C PRO A 93 -31.79 -7.97 -4.99
N LYS A 94 -32.14 -7.55 -3.77
CA LYS A 94 -31.57 -8.18 -2.56
C LYS A 94 -31.92 -9.67 -2.46
N GLN A 95 -33.11 -10.05 -2.92
CA GLN A 95 -33.58 -11.43 -2.90
C GLN A 95 -32.71 -12.30 -3.81
N ASP A 96 -32.62 -11.95 -5.10
CA ASP A 96 -31.79 -12.65 -6.08
C ASP A 96 -30.31 -12.75 -5.66
N PHE A 97 -29.79 -11.70 -5.02
CA PHE A 97 -28.43 -11.70 -4.50
C PHE A 97 -28.23 -12.71 -3.37
N ASN A 98 -29.16 -12.74 -2.41
CA ASN A 98 -29.11 -13.68 -1.30
C ASN A 98 -29.28 -15.12 -1.78
N ASP A 99 -30.19 -15.36 -2.73
CA ASP A 99 -30.43 -16.68 -3.31
C ASP A 99 -29.17 -17.22 -4.01
N ARG A 100 -28.46 -16.37 -4.76
CA ARG A 100 -27.17 -16.71 -5.39
C ARG A 100 -26.10 -17.02 -4.35
N ILE A 101 -26.01 -16.25 -3.27
CA ILE A 101 -25.06 -16.52 -2.18
C ILE A 101 -25.37 -17.84 -1.48
N SER A 102 -26.64 -18.12 -1.18
CA SER A 102 -27.06 -19.35 -0.53
C SER A 102 -26.74 -20.58 -1.38
N GLN A 103 -26.89 -20.49 -2.71
CA GLN A 103 -26.45 -21.55 -3.62
C GLN A 103 -24.93 -21.78 -3.55
N MET A 104 -24.12 -20.72 -3.51
CA MET A 104 -22.65 -20.85 -3.41
C MET A 104 -22.21 -21.43 -2.06
N ALA A 105 -22.86 -21.06 -0.95
CA ALA A 105 -22.55 -21.55 0.38
C ALA A 105 -22.81 -23.06 0.54
N ASN A 106 -23.75 -23.61 -0.22
CA ASN A 106 -24.06 -25.04 -0.22
C ASN A 106 -23.00 -25.91 -0.91
N HIS A 107 -22.11 -25.30 -1.73
CA HIS A 107 -21.12 -26.01 -2.53
C HIS A 107 -19.69 -26.02 -1.94
N SER A 108 -19.41 -25.37 -0.80
CA SER A 108 -18.10 -25.49 -0.15
C SER A 108 -18.18 -25.54 1.37
N ASP A 109 -17.47 -26.49 1.98
CA ASP A 109 -17.41 -26.61 3.44
C ASP A 109 -16.65 -25.45 4.11
N ILE A 110 -15.75 -24.78 3.37
CA ILE A 110 -15.00 -23.59 3.80
C ILE A 110 -15.91 -22.33 3.85
N ALA A 111 -17.03 -22.31 3.11
CA ALA A 111 -17.97 -21.19 3.12
C ALA A 111 -18.85 -21.17 4.38
N LYS A 112 -19.16 -22.31 4.99
CA LYS A 112 -20.21 -22.37 6.02
C LYS A 112 -19.93 -21.47 7.24
N ASP A 113 -18.67 -21.25 7.60
CA ASP A 113 -18.33 -20.40 8.75
C ASP A 113 -18.09 -18.92 8.40
N LYS A 114 -17.59 -18.58 7.20
CA LYS A 114 -17.48 -17.18 6.76
C LYS A 114 -18.84 -16.55 6.42
N PHE A 115 -19.79 -17.35 5.94
CA PHE A 115 -21.12 -16.87 5.53
C PHE A 115 -22.14 -16.76 6.68
N LYS A 116 -21.79 -17.16 7.92
CA LYS A 116 -22.60 -16.91 9.13
C LYS A 116 -22.63 -15.43 9.54
N GLN A 117 -21.64 -14.63 9.12
CA GLN A 117 -21.66 -13.18 9.31
C GLN A 117 -22.57 -12.52 8.25
N LYS A 118 -23.32 -11.47 8.63
CA LYS A 118 -24.17 -10.68 7.72
C LYS A 118 -23.32 -10.11 6.58
N THR A 119 -23.19 -10.86 5.49
CA THR A 119 -22.47 -10.45 4.30
C THR A 119 -23.29 -9.40 3.58
N THR A 120 -22.89 -8.14 3.73
CA THR A 120 -23.50 -7.07 2.94
C THR A 120 -22.95 -7.13 1.51
N LYS A 121 -23.74 -6.67 0.54
CA LYS A 121 -23.28 -6.54 -0.86
C LYS A 121 -21.89 -5.89 -0.99
N LYS A 122 -21.57 -4.93 -0.10
CA LYS A 122 -20.29 -4.23 -0.08
C LYS A 122 -19.07 -5.17 0.06
N CYS A 123 -19.24 -6.33 0.69
CA CYS A 123 -18.17 -7.32 0.85
C CYS A 123 -17.78 -8.02 -0.47
N PHE A 124 -18.61 -7.88 -1.51
CA PHE A 124 -18.38 -8.46 -2.85
C PHE A 124 -17.91 -7.43 -3.87
N PHE A 125 -17.42 -6.29 -3.40
CA PHE A 125 -16.77 -5.29 -4.21
C PHE A 125 -15.39 -5.01 -3.63
N ILE A 126 -14.49 -4.48 -4.46
CA ILE A 126 -13.22 -3.94 -3.95
C ILE A 126 -13.48 -2.87 -2.88
N THR A 127 -12.52 -2.68 -1.98
CA THR A 127 -12.67 -1.68 -0.92
C THR A 127 -12.95 -0.30 -1.52
N SER A 128 -13.76 0.50 -0.83
CA SER A 128 -14.12 1.83 -1.32
C SER A 128 -12.88 2.71 -1.55
N THR A 129 -11.86 2.56 -0.71
CA THR A 129 -10.57 3.23 -0.87
C THR A 129 -9.86 2.80 -2.15
N ALA A 130 -9.77 1.49 -2.42
CA ALA A 130 -9.14 1.00 -3.65
C ALA A 130 -9.86 1.50 -4.90
N PHE A 131 -11.19 1.45 -4.90
CA PHE A 131 -12.01 1.98 -6.00
C PHE A 131 -11.76 3.47 -6.25
N LEU A 132 -11.79 4.29 -5.19
CA LEU A 132 -11.56 5.73 -5.31
C LEU A 132 -10.13 6.05 -5.77
N CYS A 133 -9.13 5.28 -5.34
CA CYS A 133 -7.76 5.44 -5.82
C CYS A 133 -7.63 5.15 -7.32
N ILE A 134 -8.30 4.11 -7.84
CA ILE A 134 -8.33 3.80 -9.28
C ILE A 134 -8.94 4.97 -10.06
N GLU A 135 -10.09 5.48 -9.59
CA GLU A 135 -10.77 6.65 -10.17
C GLU A 135 -9.88 7.89 -10.18
N LEU A 136 -9.32 8.27 -9.02
CA LEU A 136 -8.50 9.46 -8.87
C LEU A 136 -7.24 9.39 -9.74
N ASN A 137 -6.57 8.24 -9.79
CA ASN A 137 -5.35 8.10 -10.57
C ASN A 137 -5.62 8.19 -12.08
N ALA A 138 -6.70 7.58 -12.58
CA ALA A 138 -7.09 7.68 -13.98
C ALA A 138 -7.48 9.11 -14.37
N HIS A 139 -8.28 9.78 -13.53
CA HIS A 139 -8.67 11.16 -13.73
C HIS A 139 -7.47 12.12 -13.71
N ASN A 140 -6.55 11.96 -12.75
CA ASN A 140 -5.35 12.78 -12.63
C ASN A 140 -4.42 12.58 -13.84
N LEU A 141 -4.17 11.34 -14.25
CA LEU A 141 -3.37 11.05 -15.44
C LEU A 141 -3.99 11.69 -16.70
N THR A 142 -5.31 11.60 -16.85
CA THR A 142 -6.03 12.23 -17.97
C THR A 142 -5.88 13.75 -17.93
N TYR A 143 -6.06 14.35 -16.76
CA TYR A 143 -5.93 15.78 -16.57
C TYR A 143 -4.53 16.28 -16.90
N LEU A 144 -3.47 15.65 -16.37
CA LEU A 144 -2.08 15.96 -16.70
C LEU A 144 -1.82 15.84 -18.20
N THR A 145 -2.37 14.80 -18.83
CA THR A 145 -2.22 14.59 -20.28
C THR A 145 -2.88 15.71 -21.08
N LEU A 146 -4.06 16.19 -20.66
CA LEU A 146 -4.73 17.31 -21.31
C LEU A 146 -3.95 18.62 -21.14
N LEU A 147 -3.41 18.88 -19.94
CA LEU A 147 -2.59 20.07 -19.71
C LEU A 147 -1.31 20.08 -20.57
N VAL A 148 -0.67 18.92 -20.75
CA VAL A 148 0.48 18.78 -21.66
C VAL A 148 0.04 18.91 -23.13
N ALA A 149 -1.13 18.40 -23.50
CA ALA A 149 -1.68 18.56 -24.84
C ALA A 149 -1.95 20.03 -25.18
N GLU A 150 -2.37 20.83 -24.19
CA GLU A 150 -2.63 22.27 -24.27
C GLU A 150 -1.37 23.14 -24.05
N ASP A 151 -0.17 22.52 -24.01
CA ASP A 151 1.11 23.20 -23.79
C ASP A 151 1.21 24.00 -22.47
N GLN A 152 0.39 23.65 -21.47
CA GLN A 152 0.43 24.25 -20.14
C GLN A 152 1.45 23.58 -19.21
N LEU A 153 1.85 22.35 -19.53
CA LEU A 153 2.85 21.58 -18.78
C LEU A 153 3.88 20.94 -19.72
N PRO A 154 5.11 20.74 -19.23
CA PRO A 154 6.16 20.08 -20.01
C PRO A 154 5.88 18.58 -20.18
N LEU A 155 6.41 18.01 -21.26
CA LEU A 155 6.18 16.60 -21.63
C LEU A 155 6.74 15.62 -20.58
N GLU A 156 7.79 16.03 -19.86
CA GLU A 156 8.41 15.30 -18.77
C GLU A 156 7.45 15.03 -17.61
N THR A 157 6.39 15.82 -17.46
CA THR A 157 5.34 15.58 -16.46
C THR A 157 4.61 14.25 -16.69
N LEU A 158 4.65 13.69 -17.92
CA LEU A 158 4.05 12.39 -18.23
C LEU A 158 4.99 11.20 -17.97
N LYS A 159 6.07 11.38 -17.21
CA LYS A 159 6.92 10.29 -16.70
C LYS A 159 6.22 9.54 -15.55
N VAL A 160 5.13 8.84 -15.86
CA VAL A 160 4.25 8.15 -14.89
C VAL A 160 4.99 7.14 -14.03
N SER A 161 6.08 6.55 -14.53
CA SER A 161 6.93 5.62 -13.77
C SER A 161 7.54 6.23 -12.50
N LEU A 162 7.52 7.56 -12.36
CA LEU A 162 8.00 8.29 -11.18
C LEU A 162 6.91 8.56 -10.14
N PHE A 163 5.64 8.25 -10.43
CA PHE A 163 4.50 8.57 -9.55
C PHE A 163 4.24 7.53 -8.47
N ASN A 164 4.98 6.42 -8.48
CA ASN A 164 4.86 5.36 -7.48
C ASN A 164 5.86 5.53 -6.32
N SER A 165 5.59 4.82 -5.22
CA SER A 165 6.42 4.83 -4.00
C SER A 165 7.63 3.90 -4.06
N GLN A 166 7.92 3.26 -5.19
CA GLN A 166 8.97 2.24 -5.27
C GLN A 166 10.36 2.81 -4.93
N THR A 167 10.62 4.06 -5.29
CA THR A 167 11.86 4.76 -4.92
C THR A 167 11.98 4.93 -3.40
N CYS A 168 10.88 5.26 -2.72
CA CYS A 168 10.82 5.38 -1.26
C CYS A 168 11.01 4.03 -0.58
N GLU A 169 10.35 2.97 -1.07
CA GLU A 169 10.56 1.62 -0.55
C GLU A 169 12.00 1.15 -0.73
N ASN A 170 12.59 1.45 -1.89
CA ASN A 170 13.98 1.14 -2.15
C ASN A 170 14.93 1.88 -1.20
N PHE A 171 14.63 3.14 -0.89
CA PHE A 171 15.36 3.92 0.10
C PHE A 171 15.29 3.25 1.49
N PHE A 172 14.11 2.80 1.92
CA PHE A 172 13.95 2.06 3.18
C PHE A 172 14.63 0.68 3.17
N ARG A 173 14.66 -0.02 2.02
CA ARG A 173 15.43 -1.26 1.89
C ARG A 173 16.92 -1.00 2.05
N LEU A 174 17.44 0.04 1.40
CA LEU A 174 18.84 0.46 1.54
C LEU A 174 19.16 0.80 2.99
N SER A 175 18.34 1.62 3.65
CA SER A 175 18.58 1.99 5.05
C SER A 175 18.56 0.77 5.98
N ARG A 176 17.70 -0.23 5.73
CA ARG A 176 17.69 -1.50 6.47
C ARG A 176 18.94 -2.34 6.21
N SER A 177 19.45 -2.35 4.98
CA SER A 177 20.67 -3.09 4.62
C SER A 177 21.96 -2.47 5.15
N MET A 178 21.94 -1.19 5.54
CA MET A 178 23.09 -0.46 6.08
C MET A 178 23.25 -0.69 7.59
N SER A 179 23.34 -1.95 8.00
CA SER A 179 23.70 -2.33 9.37
C SER A 179 25.22 -2.42 9.52
N GLY A 180 25.73 -2.32 10.77
CA GLY A 180 27.16 -2.43 11.05
C GLY A 180 27.70 -3.83 10.73
N THR A 181 29.01 -3.96 10.55
CA THR A 181 29.69 -5.23 10.19
C THR A 181 29.42 -6.40 11.13
N PHE A 182 29.02 -6.11 12.37
CA PHE A 182 28.69 -7.10 13.40
C PHE A 182 27.22 -7.06 13.84
N SER A 183 26.36 -6.38 13.08
CA SER A 183 24.94 -6.21 13.41
C SER A 183 24.06 -6.60 12.23
N THR A 184 23.12 -7.50 12.48
CA THR A 184 22.04 -7.85 11.54
C THR A 184 20.76 -7.07 11.83
N SER A 185 20.82 -6.01 12.67
CA SER A 185 19.64 -5.25 13.05
C SER A 185 19.06 -4.48 11.86
N VAL A 186 17.94 -5.01 11.36
CA VAL A 186 17.13 -4.37 10.31
C VAL A 186 16.23 -3.27 10.86
N ASN A 187 15.95 -3.28 12.16
CA ASN A 187 15.19 -2.22 12.83
C ASN A 187 16.15 -1.16 13.37
N PHE A 188 15.76 0.11 13.31
CA PHE A 188 16.59 1.23 13.72
C PHE A 188 15.75 2.39 14.25
N SER A 189 16.31 3.17 15.17
CA SER A 189 15.69 4.40 15.69
C SER A 189 15.69 5.51 14.64
N VAL A 190 14.93 6.58 14.88
CA VAL A 190 14.91 7.75 13.97
C VAL A 190 16.30 8.39 13.84
N GLN A 191 17.06 8.48 14.94
CA GLN A 191 18.42 9.00 14.91
C GLN A 191 19.34 8.13 14.03
N GLN A 192 19.23 6.80 14.16
CA GLN A 192 19.97 5.87 13.32
C GLN A 192 19.55 5.98 11.84
N PHE A 193 18.27 6.25 11.55
CA PHE A 193 17.80 6.51 10.20
C PHE A 193 18.43 7.77 9.60
N LEU A 194 18.44 8.89 10.34
CA LEU A 194 19.02 10.15 9.90
C LEU A 194 20.53 9.99 9.60
N ASN A 195 21.25 9.29 10.47
CA ASN A 195 22.67 9.00 10.24
C ASN A 195 22.89 8.10 8.99
N ARG A 196 21.96 7.19 8.71
CA ARG A 196 22.01 6.34 7.49
C ARG A 196 21.65 7.14 6.24
N GLN A 197 20.74 8.10 6.32
CA GLN A 197 20.34 8.96 5.19
C GLN A 197 21.53 9.70 4.58
N GLU A 198 22.41 10.28 5.39
CA GLU A 198 23.62 10.97 4.90
C GLU A 198 24.51 10.02 4.10
N LYS A 199 24.74 8.80 4.61
CA LYS A 199 25.52 7.77 3.91
C LYS A 199 24.86 7.35 2.60
N ILE A 200 23.53 7.19 2.57
CA ILE A 200 22.78 6.87 1.34
C ILE A 200 22.91 8.01 0.32
N SER A 201 22.84 9.27 0.76
CA SER A 201 23.02 10.44 -0.10
C SER A 201 24.40 10.45 -0.77
N PHE A 202 25.45 10.16 0.01
CA PHE A 202 26.81 10.03 -0.50
C PHE A 202 26.93 8.88 -1.53
N LEU A 203 26.37 7.71 -1.22
CA LEU A 203 26.35 6.57 -2.15
C LEU A 203 25.61 6.89 -3.46
N ASN A 204 24.49 7.60 -3.39
CA ASN A 204 23.75 8.03 -4.59
C ASN A 204 24.55 9.05 -5.41
N SER A 205 25.29 9.94 -4.75
CA SER A 205 26.17 10.91 -5.41
C SER A 205 27.29 10.21 -6.18
N ILE A 206 27.94 9.20 -5.56
CA ILE A 206 28.94 8.35 -6.22
C ILE A 206 28.34 7.61 -7.42
N LYS A 207 27.17 6.97 -7.25
CA LYS A 207 26.49 6.25 -8.34
C LYS A 207 26.15 7.14 -9.54
N THR A 208 25.79 8.39 -9.27
CA THR A 208 25.46 9.36 -10.32
C THR A 208 26.73 9.80 -11.06
N GLN A 209 27.82 10.03 -10.32
CA GLN A 209 29.13 10.38 -10.89
C GLN A 209 29.73 9.23 -11.71
N SER A 210 29.60 7.98 -11.26
CA SER A 210 30.07 6.80 -12.01
C SER A 210 29.33 6.60 -13.34
N ASN A 211 28.08 7.07 -13.43
CA ASN A 211 27.26 6.99 -14.64
C ASN A 211 27.43 8.22 -15.56
N SER A 212 28.23 9.22 -15.17
CA SER A 212 28.47 10.39 -16.01
C SER A 212 29.32 10.04 -17.23
N SER A 213 29.01 10.67 -18.37
CA SER A 213 29.72 10.45 -19.64
C SER A 213 31.08 11.16 -19.71
N TYR A 214 31.51 11.84 -18.64
CA TYR A 214 32.79 12.54 -18.60
C TYR A 214 33.92 11.58 -18.19
N PRO A 215 34.96 11.41 -19.01
CA PRO A 215 35.99 10.39 -18.82
C PRO A 215 36.91 10.64 -17.61
N SER A 216 36.98 11.87 -17.09
CA SER A 216 37.93 12.26 -16.04
C SER A 216 37.52 11.90 -14.61
N SER A 217 36.30 11.40 -14.38
CA SER A 217 35.78 11.08 -13.04
C SER A 217 34.93 9.80 -13.01
N LYS A 218 35.27 8.81 -13.85
CA LYS A 218 34.52 7.56 -13.95
C LYS A 218 34.99 6.57 -12.88
N PHE A 219 34.28 6.50 -11.77
CA PHE A 219 34.42 5.39 -10.83
C PHE A 219 33.88 4.11 -11.47
N VAL A 220 34.77 3.16 -11.77
CA VAL A 220 34.39 1.83 -12.28
C VAL A 220 34.35 0.87 -11.09
N PHE A 221 33.15 0.55 -10.62
CA PHE A 221 32.97 -0.49 -9.60
C PHE A 221 32.85 -1.86 -10.28
N PRO A 222 33.47 -2.92 -9.72
CA PRO A 222 33.22 -4.30 -10.15
C PRO A 222 31.73 -4.61 -9.99
N SER A 223 31.01 -4.71 -11.10
CA SER A 223 29.61 -5.12 -11.09
C SER A 223 29.52 -6.62 -11.33
N HIS A 224 28.76 -7.32 -10.49
CA HIS A 224 28.47 -8.73 -10.72
C HIS A 224 27.74 -8.91 -12.06
N HIS A 225 28.08 -9.94 -12.84
CA HIS A 225 27.56 -10.19 -14.20
C HIS A 225 26.01 -10.23 -14.27
N LYS A 226 25.34 -10.66 -13.20
CA LYS A 226 23.87 -10.65 -13.07
C LYS A 226 23.26 -9.24 -13.04
N THR A 227 24.00 -8.24 -12.56
CA THR A 227 23.53 -6.84 -12.48
C THR A 227 23.68 -6.11 -13.81
N GLN A 228 24.62 -6.53 -14.67
CA GLN A 228 24.86 -5.93 -15.99
C GLN A 228 23.73 -6.21 -16.99
N GLN A 229 22.97 -7.29 -16.83
CA GLN A 229 21.90 -7.66 -17.78
C GLN A 229 20.60 -6.84 -17.61
N ASN A 230 20.41 -6.13 -16.50
CA ASN A 230 19.12 -5.50 -16.16
C ASN A 230 18.91 -4.07 -16.71
N HIS A 231 19.86 -3.49 -17.46
CA HIS A 231 19.78 -2.09 -17.88
C HIS A 231 19.26 -1.84 -19.30
N LYS A 232 18.64 -2.82 -19.96
CA LYS A 232 18.02 -2.64 -21.29
C LYS A 232 16.52 -2.39 -21.27
N TYR A 233 15.98 -1.75 -20.22
CA TYR A 233 14.67 -1.11 -20.36
C TYR A 233 14.89 0.25 -21.00
N SER A 234 14.76 0.31 -22.32
CA SER A 234 14.59 1.58 -23.03
C SER A 234 13.30 2.23 -22.51
N THR A 235 13.43 3.17 -21.57
CA THR A 235 12.32 4.00 -21.12
C THR A 235 11.77 4.72 -22.35
N ILE A 236 10.54 4.39 -22.75
CA ILE A 236 9.88 5.09 -23.84
C ILE A 236 9.73 6.54 -23.39
N GLN A 237 10.20 7.48 -24.22
CA GLN A 237 10.01 8.89 -23.93
C GLN A 237 8.51 9.22 -23.97
N PRO A 238 8.00 10.03 -23.04
CA PRO A 238 6.60 10.43 -23.05
C PRO A 238 6.25 11.05 -24.40
N GLU A 239 5.12 10.64 -24.96
CA GLU A 239 4.62 11.16 -26.23
C GLU A 239 3.48 12.16 -25.94
N LYS A 240 3.48 13.28 -26.67
CA LYS A 240 2.39 14.26 -26.62
C LYS A 240 1.21 13.69 -27.42
N ILE A 241 0.06 13.53 -26.76
CA ILE A 241 -1.15 13.05 -27.41
C ILE A 241 -2.21 14.16 -27.44
N THR A 242 -3.05 14.14 -28.47
CA THR A 242 -4.12 15.13 -28.66
C THR A 242 -5.34 14.80 -27.81
N LYS A 243 -6.19 15.80 -27.55
CA LYS A 243 -7.48 15.63 -26.88
C LYS A 243 -8.39 14.62 -27.59
N GLN A 244 -8.37 14.58 -28.91
CA GLN A 244 -9.13 13.60 -29.70
C GLN A 244 -8.62 12.17 -29.46
N GLN A 245 -7.31 11.97 -29.42
CA GLN A 245 -6.73 10.67 -29.09
C GLN A 245 -7.09 10.22 -27.67
N VAL A 246 -7.06 11.12 -26.68
CA VAL A 246 -7.53 10.82 -25.32
C VAL A 246 -8.98 10.32 -25.36
N GLN A 247 -9.87 11.04 -26.04
CA GLN A 247 -11.28 10.64 -26.17
C GLN A 247 -11.43 9.26 -26.82
N VAL A 248 -10.72 9.00 -27.92
CA VAL A 248 -10.74 7.69 -28.60
C VAL A 248 -10.30 6.57 -27.65
N GLN A 249 -9.26 6.77 -26.84
CA GLN A 249 -8.81 5.75 -25.88
C GLN A 249 -9.84 5.52 -24.76
N VAL A 250 -10.49 6.56 -24.25
CA VAL A 250 -11.54 6.45 -23.24
C VAL A 250 -12.77 5.72 -23.79
N ASP A 251 -13.23 6.11 -24.98
CA ASP A 251 -14.39 5.48 -25.65
C ASP A 251 -14.11 4.00 -25.97
N ARG A 252 -12.89 3.69 -26.42
CA ARG A 252 -12.44 2.32 -26.62
C ARG A 252 -12.43 1.53 -25.32
N ALA A 253 -11.86 2.09 -24.26
CA ALA A 253 -11.80 1.45 -22.95
C ALA A 253 -13.19 1.10 -22.40
N PHE A 254 -14.18 1.97 -22.61
CA PHE A 254 -15.56 1.68 -22.21
C PHE A 254 -16.15 0.50 -22.99
N LYS A 255 -15.98 0.47 -24.32
CA LYS A 255 -16.46 -0.64 -25.17
C LYS A 255 -15.82 -1.97 -24.75
N ASP A 256 -14.51 -1.97 -24.58
CA ASP A 256 -13.75 -3.16 -24.21
C ASP A 256 -14.10 -3.61 -22.77
N ALA A 257 -14.43 -2.69 -21.85
CA ALA A 257 -14.94 -3.01 -20.51
C ALA A 257 -16.28 -3.74 -20.56
N VAL A 258 -17.21 -3.30 -21.41
CA VAL A 258 -18.49 -3.98 -21.61
C VAL A 258 -18.25 -5.38 -22.17
N THR A 259 -17.42 -5.51 -23.21
CA THR A 259 -17.07 -6.80 -23.80
C THR A 259 -16.45 -7.77 -22.78
N LEU A 260 -15.54 -7.28 -21.94
CA LEU A 260 -14.89 -8.09 -20.90
C LEU A 260 -15.89 -8.64 -19.86
N LEU A 261 -16.98 -7.91 -19.62
CA LEU A 261 -18.01 -8.28 -18.64
C LEU A 261 -19.19 -9.05 -19.24
N LEU A 262 -19.27 -9.20 -20.57
CA LEU A 262 -20.34 -9.98 -21.24
C LEU A 262 -20.47 -11.40 -20.70
N PRO A 263 -19.38 -12.19 -20.50
CA PRO A 263 -19.51 -13.57 -20.02
C PRO A 263 -20.07 -13.68 -18.59
N LEU A 264 -20.08 -12.57 -17.84
CA LEU A 264 -20.60 -12.52 -16.47
C LEU A 264 -22.09 -12.16 -16.40
N GLY A 265 -22.75 -11.90 -17.53
CA GLY A 265 -24.19 -11.57 -17.58
C GLY A 265 -24.52 -10.21 -16.94
N ILE A 266 -23.55 -9.31 -16.79
CA ILE A 266 -23.78 -7.97 -16.23
C ILE A 266 -24.66 -7.12 -17.15
N GLU A 267 -24.57 -7.35 -18.46
CA GLU A 267 -25.24 -6.54 -19.48
C GLU A 267 -26.78 -6.60 -19.36
N ASP A 268 -27.35 -7.77 -19.02
CA ASP A 268 -28.80 -7.96 -18.95
C ASP A 268 -29.41 -7.08 -17.85
N VAL A 269 -28.79 -7.07 -16.67
CA VAL A 269 -29.19 -6.23 -15.52
C VAL A 269 -29.07 -4.73 -15.87
N LEU A 270 -28.04 -4.36 -16.63
CA LEU A 270 -27.84 -2.97 -17.05
C LEU A 270 -28.85 -2.53 -18.11
N LYS A 271 -29.21 -3.42 -19.04
CA LYS A 271 -30.24 -3.18 -20.07
C LYS A 271 -31.63 -3.01 -19.44
N GLU A 272 -31.99 -3.87 -18.49
CA GLU A 272 -33.24 -3.76 -17.73
C GLU A 272 -33.35 -2.43 -16.97
N ALA A 273 -32.23 -1.95 -16.41
CA ALA A 273 -32.16 -0.66 -15.73
C ALA A 273 -32.00 0.56 -16.67
N HIS A 274 -31.98 0.35 -17.99
CA HIS A 274 -31.70 1.38 -19.01
C HIS A 274 -30.37 2.13 -18.82
N ILE A 275 -29.33 1.45 -18.34
CA ILE A 275 -27.98 2.00 -18.13
C ILE A 275 -26.99 1.35 -19.10
N VAL A 276 -27.07 1.71 -20.39
CA VAL A 276 -26.32 1.05 -21.47
C VAL A 276 -25.17 1.91 -21.99
N THR A 277 -25.27 3.24 -21.84
CA THR A 277 -24.27 4.18 -22.34
C THR A 277 -23.29 4.63 -21.26
N MET A 278 -22.08 5.01 -21.66
CA MET A 278 -21.05 5.56 -20.77
C MET A 278 -21.58 6.72 -19.92
N ASN A 279 -22.36 7.64 -20.52
CA ASN A 279 -22.92 8.79 -19.80
C ASN A 279 -23.90 8.37 -18.70
N GLN A 280 -24.75 7.37 -18.96
CA GLN A 280 -25.71 6.87 -17.98
C GLN A 280 -24.98 6.18 -16.81
N VAL A 281 -23.98 5.35 -17.09
CA VAL A 281 -23.14 4.71 -16.06
C VAL A 281 -22.48 5.77 -15.18
N ASN A 282 -21.87 6.78 -15.81
CA ASN A 282 -21.19 7.86 -15.09
C ASN A 282 -22.15 8.69 -14.23
N GLN A 283 -23.35 9.00 -14.73
CA GLN A 283 -24.38 9.69 -13.97
C GLN A 283 -24.86 8.85 -12.78
N HIS A 284 -25.07 7.54 -12.98
CA HIS A 284 -25.48 6.63 -11.91
C HIS A 284 -24.45 6.59 -10.78
N ILE A 285 -23.17 6.38 -11.12
CA ILE A 285 -22.07 6.34 -10.14
C ILE A 285 -21.93 7.68 -9.41
N ARG A 286 -22.01 8.80 -10.14
CA ARG A 286 -21.97 10.14 -9.54
C ARG A 286 -23.11 10.31 -8.51
N ASN A 287 -24.32 9.92 -8.86
CA ASN A 287 -25.47 10.00 -7.95
C ASN A 287 -25.31 9.09 -6.73
N ASP A 288 -24.78 7.88 -6.91
CA ASP A 288 -24.47 6.95 -5.81
C ASP A 288 -23.45 7.57 -4.84
N LEU A 289 -22.33 8.10 -5.37
CA LEU A 289 -21.30 8.75 -4.57
C LEU A 289 -21.85 9.96 -3.81
N TYR A 290 -22.66 10.82 -4.44
CA TYR A 290 -23.27 11.96 -3.77
C TYR A 290 -24.21 11.55 -2.62
N LYS A 291 -24.97 10.45 -2.79
CA LYS A 291 -25.82 9.91 -1.71
C LYS A 291 -24.97 9.44 -0.52
N SER A 292 -23.79 8.88 -0.77
CA SER A 292 -22.84 8.51 0.29
C SER A 292 -22.27 9.73 1.00
N THR A 293 -21.88 10.78 0.27
CA THR A 293 -21.29 12.00 0.86
C THR A 293 -22.27 12.76 1.74
N LYS A 294 -23.56 12.85 1.36
CA LYS A 294 -24.58 13.50 2.19
C LYS A 294 -24.84 12.81 3.54
N LYS A 295 -24.43 11.54 3.68
CA LYS A 295 -24.50 10.79 4.95
C LYS A 295 -23.26 10.98 5.82
N ALA A 296 -22.18 11.52 5.28
CA ALA A 296 -20.94 11.77 6.01
C ALA A 296 -20.98 13.18 6.63
N ASN A 297 -21.20 13.26 7.94
CA ASN A 297 -21.03 14.50 8.70
C ASN A 297 -19.52 14.73 8.94
N PHE A 298 -18.92 15.59 8.12
CA PHE A 298 -17.50 15.98 8.24
C PHE A 298 -17.17 16.87 9.46
N PHE A 299 -18.18 17.20 10.29
CA PHE A 299 -18.03 18.07 11.47
C PHE A 299 -17.84 17.33 12.80
N ILE A 300 -17.79 15.99 12.79
CA ILE A 300 -17.41 15.23 13.98
C ILE A 300 -15.88 15.12 13.97
N PRO A 301 -15.17 15.59 15.01
CA PRO A 301 -13.74 15.35 15.13
C PRO A 301 -13.53 13.84 15.08
N MET A 302 -12.73 13.35 14.12
CA MET A 302 -12.30 11.95 14.11
C MET A 302 -11.67 11.64 15.47
N THR A 303 -12.42 10.96 16.34
CA THR A 303 -11.85 10.21 17.45
C THR A 303 -10.95 9.17 16.82
N ILE A 304 -9.67 9.18 17.22
CA ILE A 304 -8.59 8.35 16.67
C ILE A 304 -8.86 6.84 16.87
N ASP A 305 -9.93 6.46 17.55
CA ASP A 305 -10.31 5.08 17.88
C ASP A 305 -11.09 4.32 16.79
N GLU A 306 -11.51 4.95 15.68
CA GLU A 306 -12.22 4.21 14.61
C GLU A 306 -11.32 3.60 13.53
N CYS A 307 -9.98 3.74 13.64
CA CYS A 307 -9.03 3.14 12.69
C CYS A 307 -8.55 1.72 13.05
N THR A 308 -9.15 1.05 14.05
CA THR A 308 -8.64 -0.26 14.55
C THR A 308 -9.66 -1.39 14.66
N ASN A 309 -10.90 -1.23 14.20
CA ASN A 309 -11.91 -2.30 14.25
C ASN A 309 -12.14 -3.01 12.89
N GLU A 310 -11.10 -3.12 12.07
CA GLU A 310 -10.94 -4.28 11.17
C GLU A 310 -10.05 -5.30 11.88
N SER A 311 -10.51 -5.80 13.03
CA SER A 311 -9.96 -7.01 13.63
C SER A 311 -10.50 -8.21 12.85
N ASP A 312 -9.72 -8.67 11.86
CA ASP A 312 -9.77 -10.06 11.40
C ASP A 312 -9.40 -10.93 12.60
N SER A 313 -10.42 -11.28 13.40
CA SER A 313 -10.35 -12.29 14.44
C SER A 313 -10.48 -13.65 13.77
N ASP A 314 -9.41 -14.09 13.10
CA ASP A 314 -9.23 -15.51 12.80
C ASP A 314 -8.83 -16.19 14.11
N SER A 315 -9.82 -16.75 14.81
CA SER A 315 -9.61 -17.67 15.91
C SER A 315 -9.10 -18.99 15.33
N GLU A 316 -7.81 -19.26 15.54
CA GLU A 316 -7.20 -20.55 15.22
C GLU A 316 -7.74 -21.61 16.19
N GLU A 317 -8.48 -22.59 15.66
CA GLU A 317 -8.78 -23.84 16.37
C GLU A 317 -7.70 -24.85 16.02
N SER A 318 -6.75 -25.02 16.94
CA SER A 318 -5.74 -26.06 16.94
C SER A 318 -6.41 -27.42 17.16
N THR A 319 -6.44 -28.27 16.14
CA THR A 319 -6.68 -29.71 16.31
C THR A 319 -5.37 -30.45 16.06
N SER A 320 -4.57 -30.57 17.12
CA SER A 320 -3.47 -31.51 17.20
C SER A 320 -4.04 -32.88 17.62
N GLN A 321 -4.00 -33.84 16.70
CA GLN A 321 -4.01 -35.26 17.06
C GLN A 321 -2.56 -35.65 17.38
N ASP A 322 -2.37 -36.08 18.63
CA ASP A 322 -1.46 -37.07 19.17
C ASP A 322 -0.21 -37.45 18.33
N ASP A 323 0.98 -37.24 18.92
CA ASP A 323 1.73 -38.36 19.50
C ASP A 323 2.98 -37.87 20.27
N ASP A 324 3.31 -38.66 21.30
CA ASP A 324 4.56 -38.75 22.06
C ASP A 324 4.78 -37.91 23.34
N GLU A 325 4.51 -38.62 24.43
CA GLU A 325 5.04 -38.52 25.78
C GLU A 325 6.58 -38.32 25.82
N ASN A 326 7.06 -37.30 26.55
CA ASN A 326 7.92 -37.50 27.74
C ASN A 326 8.47 -36.19 28.34
N GLN A 327 8.30 -36.12 29.66
CA GLN A 327 9.24 -35.66 30.69
C GLN A 327 9.57 -34.16 30.91
N SER A 328 9.02 -33.71 32.05
CA SER A 328 9.72 -33.14 33.21
C SER A 328 9.98 -31.62 33.27
N ASN A 329 9.17 -30.98 34.13
CA ASN A 329 9.51 -30.10 35.25
C ASN A 329 10.81 -29.28 35.20
N GLY A 330 10.65 -27.95 35.28
CA GLY A 330 11.70 -27.00 35.63
C GLY A 330 11.14 -25.64 36.07
N LEU A 331 10.45 -25.62 37.21
CA LEU A 331 10.00 -24.42 37.91
C LEU A 331 11.19 -23.78 38.64
N TYR A 332 11.58 -22.55 38.30
CA TYR A 332 12.30 -21.67 39.22
C TYR A 332 11.90 -20.20 39.05
N SER A 333 11.24 -19.72 40.10
CA SER A 333 11.03 -18.32 40.47
C SER A 333 12.24 -17.85 41.28
N TRP A 334 12.75 -16.65 41.01
CA TRP A 334 13.46 -15.85 42.02
C TRP A 334 13.12 -14.37 41.85
N ASN A 335 12.47 -13.84 42.89
CA ASN A 335 12.59 -12.44 43.31
C ASN A 335 14.04 -12.19 43.71
N ASP A 336 14.53 -10.96 43.54
CA ASP A 336 15.35 -10.35 44.56
C ASP A 336 15.07 -8.85 44.66
N ASP A 337 14.86 -8.49 45.91
CA ASP A 337 14.68 -7.20 46.54
C ASP A 337 16.08 -6.70 46.91
N ASP A 338 16.32 -5.38 46.83
CA ASP A 338 17.32 -4.74 47.67
C ASP A 338 17.05 -3.23 47.70
N SER A 339 16.35 -2.85 48.76
CA SER A 339 16.25 -1.51 49.32
C SER A 339 17.58 -1.03 49.91
N MET A 340 17.88 0.26 49.78
CA MET A 340 18.46 1.06 50.87
C MET A 340 18.23 2.57 50.65
N GLU A 341 17.58 3.15 51.66
CA GLU A 341 17.39 4.54 52.09
C GLU A 341 18.66 5.42 52.00
N ASN A 342 18.68 6.75 52.16
CA ASN A 342 17.76 7.89 52.32
C ASN A 342 18.66 9.14 52.07
N ASP A 343 18.10 10.24 51.58
CA ASP A 343 18.24 11.58 52.19
C ASP A 343 17.79 12.69 51.22
N ILE A 344 16.83 13.46 51.72
CA ILE A 344 16.22 14.64 51.12
C ILE A 344 17.05 15.84 51.55
N GLU A 345 17.56 16.64 50.62
CA GLU A 345 17.62 18.09 50.80
C GLU A 345 17.31 18.82 49.47
N ASP A 346 16.25 19.63 49.55
CA ASP A 346 15.75 20.54 48.53
C ASP A 346 16.79 21.61 48.16
N ASN A 347 17.11 21.71 46.86
CA ASN A 347 17.43 22.99 46.23
C ASN A 347 17.25 22.95 44.70
N ASN A 348 16.04 23.35 44.26
CA ASN A 348 15.72 23.98 42.98
C ASN A 348 16.60 23.62 41.76
N GLY A 349 16.53 22.36 41.32
CA GLY A 349 17.11 21.89 40.07
C GLY A 349 16.24 22.20 38.84
N ILE A 350 16.56 23.29 38.13
CA ILE A 350 16.08 23.48 36.75
C ILE A 350 16.96 22.61 35.84
N ASN A 351 16.44 21.44 35.46
CA ASN A 351 17.08 20.56 34.47
C ASN A 351 17.05 21.20 33.07
N LEU A 352 18.07 22.01 32.77
CA LEU A 352 18.39 22.51 31.44
C LEU A 352 19.13 21.40 30.66
N LEU A 353 18.55 20.96 29.54
CA LEU A 353 19.25 20.12 28.55
C LEU A 353 20.37 20.93 27.87
N PRO A 354 21.49 20.30 27.45
CA PRO A 354 22.60 20.99 26.80
C PRO A 354 22.16 21.64 25.49
N GLN A 355 22.70 22.83 25.22
CA GLN A 355 22.48 23.57 23.97
C GLN A 355 22.90 22.71 22.77
N THR A 356 21.95 22.31 21.94
CA THR A 356 22.23 21.70 20.63
C THR A 356 22.09 22.77 19.55
N THR A 357 23.21 23.18 19.00
CA THR A 357 23.26 24.07 17.83
C THR A 357 22.99 23.24 16.57
N ASN A 358 21.74 22.96 16.26
CA ASN A 358 21.34 22.42 14.96
C ASN A 358 20.08 23.14 14.46
N THR A 359 20.27 23.97 13.44
CA THR A 359 19.37 24.97 12.85
C THR A 359 18.25 24.40 11.98
N SER A 360 17.64 23.26 12.33
CA SER A 360 16.56 22.68 11.51
C SER A 360 15.49 21.94 12.33
N LEU A 361 14.81 22.67 13.21
CA LEU A 361 13.70 22.13 14.02
C LEU A 361 12.39 22.94 13.89
N GLN A 362 12.36 23.99 13.07
CA GLN A 362 11.23 24.94 13.00
C GLN A 362 9.93 24.36 12.42
N SER A 363 9.94 23.17 11.79
CA SER A 363 8.74 22.56 11.18
C SER A 363 8.18 21.35 11.95
N MET A 364 8.54 21.15 13.22
CA MET A 364 8.12 19.96 13.97
C MET A 364 6.75 20.09 14.63
N LYS A 365 5.82 19.18 14.29
CA LYS A 365 4.57 18.96 15.05
C LYS A 365 4.92 18.55 16.48
N GLY A 366 4.56 19.38 17.47
CA GLY A 366 4.75 19.10 18.90
C GLY A 366 5.60 20.11 19.66
N VAL A 367 6.26 21.04 18.97
CA VAL A 367 6.94 22.19 19.58
C VAL A 367 5.93 23.33 19.73
N ARG A 368 5.72 23.81 20.95
CA ARG A 368 4.77 24.89 21.26
C ARG A 368 5.48 26.08 21.88
N ASP A 369 5.05 27.29 21.52
CA ASP A 369 5.57 28.53 22.12
C ASP A 369 4.96 28.78 23.51
N THR A 370 3.76 28.23 23.78
CA THR A 370 3.08 28.28 25.08
C THR A 370 2.42 26.94 25.40
N ILE A 371 2.29 26.63 26.70
CA ILE A 371 1.64 25.41 27.20
C ILE A 371 0.66 25.74 28.32
N ASN A 372 -0.34 24.88 28.52
CA ASN A 372 -1.22 24.94 29.70
C ASN A 372 -0.35 24.72 30.97
N PRO A 373 -0.38 25.63 31.97
CA PRO A 373 0.36 25.49 33.22
C PRO A 373 0.14 24.16 33.94
N GLU A 374 -1.04 23.56 33.82
CA GLU A 374 -1.38 22.27 34.44
C GLU A 374 -0.64 21.08 33.85
N LEU A 375 -0.09 21.23 32.64
CA LEU A 375 0.64 20.17 31.94
C LEU A 375 2.15 20.42 31.93
N LYS A 376 2.66 21.38 32.72
CA LYS A 376 4.07 21.79 32.73
C LYS A 376 5.04 20.62 32.91
N ASP A 377 4.67 19.64 33.74
CA ASP A 377 5.50 18.45 34.02
C ASP A 377 5.54 17.46 32.85
N SER A 378 4.70 17.63 31.83
CA SER A 378 4.70 16.81 30.61
C SER A 378 5.57 17.40 29.49
N TYR A 379 6.26 18.52 29.71
CA TYR A 379 7.08 19.19 28.69
C TYR A 379 8.52 19.47 29.18
N PHE A 380 9.46 19.48 28.25
CA PHE A 380 10.81 20.01 28.40
C PHE A 380 10.86 21.44 27.85
N LEU A 381 11.67 22.30 28.48
CA LEU A 381 12.03 23.60 27.92
C LEU A 381 13.27 23.42 27.05
N VAL A 382 13.18 23.77 25.76
CA VAL A 382 14.28 23.64 24.80
C VAL A 382 14.57 25.01 24.20
N ASN A 383 15.84 25.34 24.03
CA ASN A 383 16.25 26.56 23.35
C ASN A 383 16.50 26.25 21.87
N ILE A 384 15.66 26.79 20.98
CA ILE A 384 15.78 26.63 19.52
C ILE A 384 15.92 28.03 18.94
N ASP A 385 17.03 28.29 18.25
CA ASP A 385 17.35 29.58 17.61
C ASP A 385 17.27 30.78 18.57
N GLY A 386 17.72 30.60 19.81
CA GLY A 386 17.69 31.64 20.85
C GLY A 386 16.30 31.89 21.45
N LYS A 387 15.28 31.14 21.02
CA LYS A 387 13.91 31.21 21.56
C LYS A 387 13.62 30.00 22.43
N ARG A 388 13.09 30.26 23.62
CA ARG A 388 12.61 29.21 24.54
C ARG A 388 11.30 28.64 24.01
N LYS A 389 11.26 27.32 23.78
CA LYS A 389 10.08 26.59 23.32
C LYS A 389 9.82 25.38 24.22
N TYR A 390 8.59 24.89 24.22
CA TYR A 390 8.18 23.72 24.98
C TYR A 390 8.03 22.51 24.07
N LEU A 391 8.66 21.40 24.44
CA LEU A 391 8.60 20.12 23.73
C LEU A 391 8.00 19.06 24.65
N HIS A 392 6.96 18.35 24.21
CA HIS A 392 6.34 17.32 25.04
C HIS A 392 7.33 16.17 25.35
N LYS A 393 7.37 15.68 26.59
CA LYS A 393 8.29 14.62 27.05
C LYS A 393 8.16 13.35 26.21
N ASN A 394 6.94 12.90 25.91
CA ASN A 394 6.71 11.77 24.99
C ASN A 394 7.32 11.97 23.60
N THR A 395 7.31 13.20 23.07
CA THR A 395 7.94 13.54 21.78
C THR A 395 9.45 13.43 21.91
N ALA A 396 10.05 13.94 22.99
CA ALA A 396 11.49 13.83 23.24
C ALA A 396 11.96 12.39 23.49
N ILE A 397 11.18 11.58 24.24
CA ILE A 397 11.46 10.15 24.48
C ILE A 397 11.46 9.37 23.16
N TRP A 398 10.58 9.73 22.23
CA TRP A 398 10.54 9.14 20.88
C TRP A 398 11.82 9.42 20.07
N TYR A 399 12.46 10.57 20.31
CA TYR A 399 13.69 10.96 19.63
C TYR A 399 14.96 10.39 20.28
N MET A 400 14.94 10.15 21.60
CA MET A 400 16.15 9.83 22.39
C MET A 400 16.27 8.39 22.87
N THR A 401 15.33 7.50 22.53
CA THR A 401 15.43 6.10 22.96
C THR A 401 16.25 5.27 21.97
N ASP A 402 17.52 5.03 22.30
CA ASP A 402 18.33 3.96 21.71
C ASP A 402 17.95 2.58 22.29
N GLU A 403 17.32 2.53 23.47
CA GLU A 403 17.21 1.29 24.27
C GLU A 403 15.90 0.51 24.15
N LYS A 404 14.98 0.87 23.25
CA LYS A 404 13.83 -0.01 22.96
C LYS A 404 13.77 -0.31 21.48
N GLN A 405 14.47 -1.38 21.08
CA GLN A 405 14.08 -2.18 19.92
C GLN A 405 12.67 -2.73 20.14
N LYS A 406 11.64 -1.89 19.99
CA LYS A 406 10.28 -2.39 19.86
C LYS A 406 10.17 -3.01 18.47
N LEU A 407 10.30 -4.33 18.42
CA LEU A 407 9.73 -5.12 17.35
C LEU A 407 8.27 -4.68 17.17
N SER A 408 7.82 -4.48 15.93
CA SER A 408 6.37 -4.38 15.73
C SER A 408 5.74 -5.69 16.20
N SER A 409 4.59 -5.63 16.86
CA SER A 409 3.86 -6.81 17.35
C SER A 409 3.64 -7.86 16.25
N ASP A 410 3.48 -7.41 14.99
CA ASP A 410 3.36 -8.26 13.81
C ASP A 410 4.64 -9.07 13.48
N ARG A 411 5.82 -8.55 13.79
CA ARG A 411 7.10 -9.26 13.57
C ARG A 411 7.46 -10.20 14.73
N LEU A 412 7.05 -9.88 15.95
CA LEU A 412 7.24 -10.77 17.11
C LEU A 412 6.54 -12.12 16.90
N LYS A 413 5.32 -12.11 16.36
CA LYS A 413 4.58 -13.34 16.07
C LYS A 413 5.31 -14.25 15.05
N ARG A 414 5.86 -13.68 13.98
CA ARG A 414 6.60 -14.44 12.94
C ARG A 414 7.92 -15.03 13.43
N VAL A 415 8.47 -14.54 14.54
CA VAL A 415 9.74 -15.05 15.10
C VAL A 415 9.50 -16.16 16.12
N MET A 416 8.28 -16.28 16.67
CA MET A 416 7.94 -17.35 17.63
C MET A 416 7.49 -18.66 16.97
N GLU A 417 7.31 -18.69 15.65
CA GLU A 417 6.83 -19.87 14.90
C GLU A 417 7.95 -20.66 14.20
N ASN A 418 9.22 -20.50 14.59
CA ASN A 418 10.32 -21.37 14.13
C ASN A 418 10.97 -22.12 15.27
#